data_AF-A0AAX3TBI9-F1
#
_entry.id   AF-A0AAX3TBI9-F1
#
_cell.length_a   1.000
_cell.length_b   1.000
_cell.length_c   1.000
_cell.angle_alpha   90.00
_cell.angle_beta   90.00
_cell.angle_gamma   90.00
#
_symmetry.space_group_name_H-M   'P 1'
#
loop_
_entity.id
_entity.type
_entity.pdbx_description
1 polymer ?
#
loop_
_entity_poly.entity_id
_entity_poly.type
_entity_poly.pdbx_seq_one_letter_code
_entity_poly.pdbx_strand_id
1 'polypeptide(L)'
;MNGNGADGVGSRPISMDTAAVSAVSAYYRRSSLVLSAVADDLAAHDFGTWARESIAADGNPVAFGPSAAAYAEMSATLSRRLRVQATAAAALADTLRNSALTMADGDRRVAGEISRALPPSEVDVR
;
A
#
# COMPACT_ATOMS: atom_id res chain seq x y z
N MET A 1 -50.81 -21.76 -6.21
CA MET A 1 -49.59 -22.49 -5.85
C MET A 1 -48.42 -21.53 -5.95
N ASN A 2 -47.60 -21.52 -4.91
CA ASN A 2 -46.62 -20.48 -4.54
C ASN A 2 -45.36 -20.50 -5.41
N GLY A 3 -44.67 -19.35 -5.47
CA GLY A 3 -43.33 -19.24 -6.02
C GLY A 3 -42.73 -17.85 -5.88
N ASN A 4 -42.85 -17.23 -4.69
CA ASN A 4 -42.16 -15.98 -4.37
C ASN A 4 -40.72 -16.35 -3.95
N GLY A 5 -39.76 -16.20 -4.86
CA GLY A 5 -38.36 -16.62 -4.67
C GLY A 5 -37.37 -15.53 -5.09
N ALA A 6 -37.72 -14.26 -4.89
CA ALA A 6 -36.75 -13.17 -4.90
C ALA A 6 -36.30 -12.95 -3.46
N ASP A 7 -35.61 -13.94 -2.91
CA ASP A 7 -34.83 -13.77 -1.69
C ASP A 7 -33.79 -12.70 -1.98
N GLY A 8 -34.07 -11.51 -1.48
CA GLY A 8 -33.13 -10.42 -1.46
C GLY A 8 -31.83 -10.96 -0.90
N VAL A 9 -30.76 -10.80 -1.67
CA VAL A 9 -29.39 -10.85 -1.16
C VAL A 9 -29.31 -9.71 -0.15
N GLY A 10 -29.77 -9.99 1.07
CA GLY A 10 -29.64 -9.10 2.20
C GLY A 10 -28.16 -8.82 2.29
N SER A 11 -27.77 -7.57 2.04
CA SER A 11 -26.43 -7.09 2.32
C SER A 11 -26.17 -7.45 3.76
N ARG A 12 -25.41 -8.53 3.98
CA ARG A 12 -24.96 -8.88 5.32
C ARG A 12 -24.18 -7.67 5.81
N PRO A 13 -24.49 -7.13 7.00
CA PRO A 13 -23.77 -5.98 7.51
C PRO A 13 -22.29 -6.36 7.60
N ILE A 14 -21.47 -5.69 6.79
CA ILE A 14 -20.02 -5.85 6.82
C ILE A 14 -19.55 -4.97 7.97
N SER A 15 -19.11 -5.60 9.05
CA SER A 15 -18.41 -4.91 10.13
C SER A 15 -16.92 -4.88 9.79
N MET A 16 -16.30 -3.70 9.91
CA MET A 16 -14.86 -3.51 9.71
C MET A 16 -14.28 -2.83 10.94
N ASP A 17 -13.19 -3.39 11.46
CA ASP A 17 -12.37 -2.71 12.44
C ASP A 17 -11.59 -1.59 11.75
N THR A 18 -12.14 -0.37 11.80
CA THR A 18 -11.57 0.82 11.17
C THR A 18 -10.20 1.18 11.75
N ALA A 19 -9.93 0.85 13.02
CA ALA A 19 -8.63 1.09 13.65
C ALA A 19 -7.57 0.12 13.13
N ALA A 20 -7.89 -1.17 13.04
CA ALA A 20 -6.99 -2.17 12.46
C ALA A 20 -6.69 -1.87 10.98
N VAL A 21 -7.71 -1.53 10.18
CA VAL A 21 -7.53 -1.18 8.76
C VAL A 21 -6.70 0.10 8.60
N SER A 22 -6.87 1.08 9.48
CA SER A 22 -6.03 2.29 9.51
C SER A 22 -4.58 1.99 9.87
N ALA A 23 -4.33 1.04 10.77
CA ALA A 23 -2.97 0.61 11.10
C ALA A 23 -2.29 -0.09 9.90
N VAL A 24 -3.01 -0.95 9.19
CA VAL A 24 -2.52 -1.63 7.98
C VAL A 24 -2.25 -0.64 6.85
N SER A 25 -3.13 0.34 6.63
CA SER A 25 -2.91 1.38 5.62
C SER A 25 -1.64 2.20 5.93
N ALA A 26 -1.43 2.57 7.20
CA ALA A 26 -0.22 3.27 7.63
C ALA A 26 1.06 2.42 7.44
N TYR A 27 0.97 1.11 7.66
CA TYR A 27 2.07 0.18 7.37
C TYR A 27 2.42 0.19 5.87
N TYR A 28 1.45 -0.03 4.99
CA TYR A 28 1.71 -0.03 3.54
C TYR A 28 2.22 1.31 3.02
N ARG A 29 1.75 2.43 3.59
CA ARG A 29 2.26 3.76 3.24
C ARG A 29 3.73 3.95 3.62
N ARG A 30 4.16 3.46 4.78
CA ARG A 30 5.59 3.50 5.17
C ARG A 30 6.41 2.59 4.27
N SER A 31 5.92 1.38 4.01
CA SER A 31 6.59 0.42 3.14
C SER A 31 6.77 0.98 1.72
N SER A 32 5.78 1.67 1.15
CA SER A 32 5.92 2.30 -0.17
C SER A 32 7.04 3.34 -0.19
N LEU A 33 7.17 4.15 0.86
CA LEU A 33 8.22 5.16 0.95
C LEU A 33 9.62 4.54 1.04
N VAL A 34 9.77 3.48 1.84
CA VAL A 34 11.03 2.73 1.94
C VAL A 34 11.41 2.12 0.60
N LEU A 35 10.46 1.46 -0.08
CA LEU A 35 10.71 0.85 -1.39
C LEU A 35 11.10 1.88 -2.45
N SER A 36 10.46 3.05 -2.47
CA SER A 36 10.86 4.15 -3.34
C SER A 36 12.27 4.64 -3.04
N ALA A 37 12.60 4.87 -1.76
CA ALA A 37 13.93 5.33 -1.37
C ALA A 37 15.02 4.34 -1.76
N VAL A 38 14.80 3.04 -1.57
CA VAL A 38 15.73 1.99 -2.00
C VAL A 38 15.84 1.96 -3.53
N ALA A 39 14.74 2.13 -4.26
CA ALA A 39 14.78 2.17 -5.72
C ALA A 39 15.58 3.37 -6.25
N ASP A 40 15.49 4.51 -5.58
CA ASP A 40 16.22 5.73 -5.92
C ASP A 40 17.71 5.60 -5.58
N ASP A 41 18.05 4.99 -4.45
CA ASP A 41 19.44 4.69 -4.08
C ASP A 41 20.11 3.74 -5.09
N LEU A 42 19.39 2.67 -5.49
CA LEU A 42 19.87 1.76 -6.55
C LEU A 42 20.04 2.46 -7.91
N ALA A 43 19.19 3.43 -8.23
CA ALA A 43 19.28 4.15 -9.49
C ALA A 43 20.39 5.21 -9.48
N ALA A 44 20.72 5.76 -8.31
CA ALA A 44 21.80 6.73 -8.13
C ALA A 44 23.19 6.08 -8.18
N HIS A 45 23.31 4.84 -7.68
CA HIS A 45 24.55 4.08 -7.81
C HIS A 45 24.66 3.54 -9.24
N ASP A 46 25.47 4.18 -10.09
CA ASP A 46 25.74 3.76 -11.48
C ASP A 46 26.55 2.44 -11.49
N PHE A 47 25.88 1.31 -11.24
CA PHE A 47 26.51 -0.01 -11.17
C PHE A 47 27.27 -0.35 -12.45
N GLY A 48 28.48 -0.90 -12.32
CA GLY A 48 29.34 -1.23 -13.45
C GLY A 48 30.32 -0.13 -13.86
N THR A 49 30.25 1.07 -13.26
CA THR A 49 31.27 2.14 -13.45
C THR A 49 32.69 1.69 -13.14
N TRP A 50 32.86 0.80 -12.15
CA TRP A 50 34.16 0.24 -11.75
C TRP A 50 34.93 -0.44 -12.89
N ALA A 51 34.23 -0.94 -13.93
CA ALA A 51 34.86 -1.60 -15.07
C ALA A 51 35.31 -0.64 -16.18
N ARG A 52 35.00 0.66 -16.11
CA ARG A 52 35.40 1.64 -17.14
C ARG A 52 36.92 1.89 -17.14
N GLU A 53 37.58 1.72 -15.99
CA GLU A 53 39.01 2.03 -15.77
C GLU A 53 39.78 0.82 -15.22
N SER A 54 39.27 -0.40 -15.38
CA SER A 54 39.92 -1.57 -14.82
C SER A 54 41.20 -1.96 -15.56
N ILE A 55 42.33 -1.74 -14.90
CA ILE A 55 43.68 -2.10 -15.36
C ILE A 55 44.27 -3.12 -14.38
N ALA A 56 44.85 -4.20 -14.88
CA ALA A 56 45.55 -5.19 -14.07
C ALA A 56 46.85 -4.62 -13.50
N ALA A 57 47.40 -5.26 -12.46
CA ALA A 57 48.62 -4.80 -11.79
C ALA A 57 49.85 -4.72 -12.72
N ASP A 58 49.80 -5.39 -13.87
CA ASP A 58 50.80 -5.37 -14.94
C ASP A 58 50.57 -4.28 -15.99
N GLY A 59 49.57 -3.42 -15.81
CA GLY A 59 49.23 -2.34 -16.74
C GLY A 59 48.32 -2.77 -17.91
N ASN A 60 47.93 -4.04 -18.01
CA ASN A 60 47.06 -4.52 -19.08
C ASN A 60 45.58 -4.22 -18.78
N PRO A 61 44.79 -3.75 -19.77
CA PRO A 61 43.36 -3.55 -19.57
C PRO A 61 42.66 -4.89 -19.30
N VAL A 62 41.80 -4.92 -18.28
CA VAL A 62 41.02 -6.12 -17.94
C VAL A 62 39.60 -6.01 -18.49
N ALA A 63 39.17 -7.03 -19.24
CA ALA A 63 37.85 -7.07 -19.86
C ALA A 63 36.74 -7.47 -18.86
N PHE A 64 36.46 -6.61 -17.87
CA PHE A 64 35.31 -6.79 -16.97
C PHE A 64 33.98 -6.25 -17.54
N GLY A 65 34.00 -5.69 -18.75
CA GLY A 65 32.85 -5.07 -19.41
C GLY A 65 31.56 -5.92 -19.37
N PRO A 66 31.59 -7.23 -19.73
CA PRO A 66 30.40 -8.07 -19.67
C PRO A 66 29.82 -8.24 -18.25
N SER A 67 30.68 -8.43 -17.24
CA SER A 67 30.23 -8.54 -15.84
C SER A 67 29.66 -7.23 -15.33
N ALA A 68 30.29 -6.10 -15.66
CA ALA A 68 29.79 -4.78 -15.30
C ALA A 68 28.44 -4.45 -15.96
N ALA A 69 28.26 -4.81 -17.23
CA ALA A 69 26.99 -4.68 -17.92
C ALA A 69 25.88 -5.51 -17.23
N ALA A 70 26.21 -6.74 -16.80
CA ALA A 70 25.26 -7.57 -16.07
C ALA A 70 24.83 -6.95 -14.72
N TYR A 71 25.76 -6.34 -13.97
CA TYR A 71 25.40 -5.63 -12.73
C TYR A 71 24.56 -4.37 -12.98
N ALA A 72 24.87 -3.62 -14.04
CA ALA A 72 24.07 -2.46 -14.45
C ALA A 72 22.64 -2.85 -14.86
N GLU A 73 22.49 -3.95 -15.59
CA GLU A 73 21.18 -4.49 -15.97
C GLU A 73 20.39 -4.97 -14.75
N MET A 74 21.08 -5.64 -13.82
CA MET A 74 20.47 -6.14 -12.59
C MET A 74 19.96 -4.98 -11.71
N SER A 75 20.77 -3.94 -11.49
CA SER A 75 20.37 -2.78 -10.68
C SER A 75 19.20 -2.04 -11.31
N ALA A 76 19.22 -1.83 -12.62
CA ALA A 76 18.12 -1.22 -13.37
C ALA A 76 16.82 -2.04 -13.26
N THR A 77 16.93 -3.37 -13.34
CA THR A 77 15.79 -4.28 -13.20
C THR A 77 15.22 -4.25 -11.78
N LEU A 78 16.07 -4.30 -10.76
CA LEU A 78 15.67 -4.25 -9.35
C LEU A 78 15.02 -2.91 -9.00
N SER A 79 15.64 -1.79 -9.37
CA SER A 79 15.09 -0.44 -9.16
C SER A 79 13.69 -0.31 -9.78
N ARG A 80 13.49 -0.81 -11.02
CA ARG A 80 12.17 -0.81 -11.67
C ARG A 80 11.13 -1.62 -10.91
N ARG A 81 11.47 -2.84 -10.46
CA ARG A 81 10.54 -3.70 -9.71
C ARG A 81 10.17 -3.08 -8.37
N LEU A 82 11.13 -2.49 -7.66
CA LEU A 82 10.90 -1.78 -6.41
C LEU A 82 9.94 -0.59 -6.61
N ARG A 83 10.08 0.19 -7.68
CA ARG A 83 9.13 1.27 -8.01
C ARG A 83 7.71 0.77 -8.25
N VAL A 84 7.55 -0.34 -8.99
CA VAL A 84 6.23 -0.95 -9.21
C VAL A 84 5.60 -1.38 -7.87
N GLN A 85 6.38 -2.02 -7.01
CA GLN A 85 5.93 -2.44 -5.68
C GLN A 85 5.60 -1.25 -4.77
N ALA A 86 6.39 -0.17 -4.82
CA ALA A 86 6.13 1.05 -4.07
C ALA A 86 4.80 1.69 -4.49
N THR A 87 4.56 1.82 -5.80
CA THR A 87 3.29 2.36 -6.32
C THR A 87 2.09 1.50 -5.93
N ALA A 88 2.21 0.17 -6.03
CA ALA A 88 1.15 -0.74 -5.63
C ALA A 88 0.85 -0.66 -4.12
N ALA A 89 1.89 -0.59 -3.28
CA ALA A 89 1.74 -0.43 -1.83
C ALA A 89 1.10 0.92 -1.46
N ALA A 90 1.46 2.01 -2.15
CA ALA A 90 0.86 3.32 -1.94
C ALA A 90 -0.63 3.32 -2.32
N ALA A 91 -0.96 2.75 -3.48
CA ALA A 91 -2.36 2.63 -3.93
C ALA A 91 -3.20 1.80 -2.95
N LEU A 92 -2.67 0.66 -2.47
CA LEU A 92 -3.33 -0.16 -1.47
C LEU A 92 -3.55 0.60 -0.15
N ALA A 93 -2.54 1.34 0.32
CA ALA A 93 -2.66 2.17 1.51
C ALA A 93 -3.76 3.22 1.36
N ASP A 94 -3.83 3.89 0.21
CA ASP A 94 -4.83 4.93 -0.06
C ASP A 94 -6.25 4.31 -0.13
N THR A 95 -6.41 3.16 -0.79
CA THR A 95 -7.69 2.43 -0.81
C THR A 95 -8.14 2.05 0.59
N LEU A 96 -7.28 1.42 1.39
CA LEU A 96 -7.63 1.00 2.76
C LEU A 96 -7.99 2.19 3.65
N ARG A 97 -7.24 3.29 3.54
CA ARG A 97 -7.52 4.52 4.29
C ARG A 97 -8.88 5.10 3.92
N ASN A 98 -9.18 5.20 2.63
CA ASN A 98 -10.45 5.75 2.16
C ASN A 98 -11.63 4.88 2.61
N SER A 99 -11.50 3.55 2.52
CA SER A 99 -12.50 2.62 3.04
C SER A 99 -12.73 2.80 4.55
N ALA A 100 -11.67 2.96 5.35
CA ALA A 100 -11.77 3.20 6.79
C ALA A 100 -12.49 4.52 7.13
N LEU A 101 -12.20 5.59 6.40
CA LEU A 101 -12.88 6.88 6.58
C LEU A 101 -14.36 6.79 6.21
N THR A 102 -14.69 6.19 5.06
CA THR A 102 -16.07 6.02 4.61
C THR A 102 -16.91 5.21 5.61
N MET A 103 -16.35 4.14 6.17
CA MET A 103 -17.06 3.37 7.19
C MET A 103 -17.24 4.13 8.50
N ALA A 104 -16.21 4.82 8.99
CA ALA A 104 -16.32 5.63 10.21
C ALA A 104 -17.31 6.80 10.07
N ASP A 105 -17.40 7.42 8.89
CA ASP A 105 -18.42 8.43 8.57
C ASP A 105 -19.83 7.81 8.56
N GLY A 106 -19.99 6.63 7.96
CA GLY A 106 -21.24 5.87 7.95
C GLY A 106 -21.73 5.55 9.36
N ASP A 107 -20.85 5.01 10.21
CA ASP A 107 -21.15 4.67 11.60
C ASP A 107 -21.60 5.90 12.40
N ARG A 108 -20.89 7.04 12.24
CA ARG A 108 -21.28 8.30 12.89
C ARG A 108 -22.64 8.81 12.44
N ARG A 109 -22.95 8.71 11.15
CA ARG A 109 -24.24 9.12 10.60
C ARG A 109 -25.38 8.28 11.17
N VAL A 110 -25.22 6.95 11.15
CA VAL A 110 -26.22 6.01 11.68
C VAL A 110 -26.41 6.22 13.19
N ALA A 111 -25.34 6.38 13.97
CA ALA A 111 -25.45 6.67 15.40
C ALA A 111 -26.21 7.97 15.68
N GLY A 112 -25.99 9.02 14.87
CA GLY A 112 -26.73 10.27 14.95
C GLY A 112 -28.21 10.15 14.60
N GLU A 113 -28.54 9.33 13.59
CA GLU A 113 -29.93 9.04 13.20
C GLU A 113 -30.65 8.24 14.31
N ILE A 114 -30.00 7.22 14.89
CA ILE A 114 -30.53 6.45 16.03
C ILE A 114 -30.76 7.36 17.25
N SER A 115 -29.80 8.22 17.58
CA SER A 115 -29.90 9.13 18.73
C SER A 115 -31.06 10.13 18.60
N ARG A 116 -31.40 10.54 17.37
CA ARG A 116 -32.55 11.42 17.11
C ARG A 116 -33.88 10.66 17.08
N ALA A 117 -33.87 9.39 16.72
CA ALA A 117 -35.06 8.55 16.66
C ALA A 117 -35.49 8.03 18.05
N LEU A 118 -34.57 7.97 19.02
CA LEU A 118 -34.88 7.65 20.41
C LEU A 118 -35.60 8.84 21.08
N PRO A 119 -36.85 8.68 21.55
CA PRO A 119 -37.52 9.73 22.31
C PRO A 119 -36.79 10.02 23.62
N PRO A 120 -36.93 11.22 24.21
CA PRO A 120 -36.38 11.49 25.53
C PRO A 120 -36.99 10.50 26.51
N SER A 121 -36.16 9.65 27.13
CA SER A 121 -36.61 8.77 28.19
C SER A 121 -37.12 9.65 29.33
N GLU A 122 -38.42 9.60 29.61
CA GLU A 122 -39.00 10.22 30.78
C GLU A 122 -38.25 9.70 32.01
N VAL A 123 -37.45 10.58 32.60
CA VAL A 123 -36.86 10.35 33.92
C VAL A 123 -38.01 10.48 34.91
N ASP A 124 -38.67 9.36 35.20
CA ASP A 124 -39.66 9.28 36.27
C ASP A 124 -38.90 9.32 37.61
N VAL A 125 -38.70 10.53 38.13
CA VAL A 125 -38.17 10.78 39.47
C VAL A 125 -39.35 10.65 40.44
N ARG A 126 -39.37 9.54 41.20
CA ARG A 126 -40.13 9.42 42.45
C ARG A 126 -39.20 9.57 43.65
#